data_AF-A0A850JDL1-F1
#
_entry.id   AF-A0A850JDL1-F1
#
_cell.length_a   1.000
_cell.length_b   1.000
_cell.length_c   1.000
_cell.angle_alpha   90.00
_cell.angle_beta   90.00
_cell.angle_gamma   90.00
#
_symmetry.space_group_name_H-M   'P 1'
#
loop_
_entity.id
_entity.type
_entity.pdbx_description
1 polymer ?
#
loop_
_entity_poly.entity_id
_entity_poly.type
_entity_poly.pdbx_seq_one_letter_code
_entity_poly.pdbx_strand_id
1 'polypeptide(L)'
;MVPLAALAARESPLAASTALLIVLGLVVAAVAVSGLRRVEASERLVVRRFGRTRGVRGPGLRYLLPLADTGVRVPMGARPHEIWLRAMTRDGVSVRVKAHALMGADDPVRYAESADSPSSAAQASTELVLRGLIADRDLADLPSLLADGDDPEMVRRVNEAVRPWGVAASLVSITDATVPVRSAAQNPPKSPPPPKSPPPKSQPPPMSPPPSPNPSMPPP
;
A
#
# COMPACT_ATOMS: atom_id res chain seq x y z
N MET A 1 -54.74 46.75 35.27
CA MET A 1 -53.65 45.79 35.02
C MET A 1 -53.60 45.53 33.51
N VAL A 2 -52.44 45.83 32.90
CA VAL A 2 -51.96 45.40 31.54
C VAL A 2 -52.70 46.10 30.35
N PRO A 3 -51.97 46.76 29.41
CA PRO A 3 -51.22 46.05 28.36
C PRO A 3 -49.78 46.52 28.20
N LEU A 4 -48.86 45.62 28.55
CA LEU A 4 -47.44 45.66 28.22
C LEU A 4 -47.25 45.14 26.78
N ALA A 5 -47.89 45.77 25.80
CA ALA A 5 -48.01 45.28 24.42
C ALA A 5 -47.03 45.93 23.41
N ALA A 6 -45.94 46.58 23.87
CA ALA A 6 -45.11 47.40 22.99
C ALA A 6 -43.61 47.03 22.96
N LEU A 7 -43.27 45.76 23.25
CA LEU A 7 -41.99 45.17 22.83
C LEU A 7 -42.25 44.15 21.72
N ALA A 8 -42.92 44.60 20.65
CA ALA A 8 -42.82 43.92 19.38
C ALA A 8 -41.39 44.12 18.90
N ALA A 9 -40.55 43.12 19.21
CA ALA A 9 -39.26 42.89 18.60
C ALA A 9 -39.41 43.05 17.09
N ARG A 10 -39.11 44.25 16.60
CA ARG A 10 -39.10 44.54 15.18
C ARG A 10 -37.79 43.96 14.68
N GLU A 11 -37.77 42.65 14.49
CA GLU A 11 -36.73 41.96 13.74
C GLU A 11 -36.75 42.58 12.36
N SER A 12 -35.91 43.61 12.17
CA SER A 12 -35.96 44.41 10.97
C SER A 12 -35.57 43.49 9.81
N PRO A 13 -36.48 43.23 8.84
CA PRO A 13 -36.20 42.33 7.73
C PRO A 13 -35.02 42.84 6.87
N LEU A 14 -34.70 44.13 7.02
CA LEU A 14 -33.53 44.78 6.45
C LEU A 14 -32.21 44.26 7.05
N ALA A 15 -32.12 44.06 8.37
CA ALA A 15 -30.91 43.54 9.03
C ALA A 15 -30.66 42.08 8.68
N ALA A 16 -31.73 41.27 8.57
CA ALA A 16 -31.64 39.90 8.09
C ALA A 16 -31.16 39.84 6.63
N SER A 17 -31.66 40.74 5.78
CA SER A 17 -31.28 40.81 4.36
C SER A 17 -29.82 41.26 4.17
N THR A 18 -29.33 42.25 4.92
CA THR A 18 -27.92 42.64 4.89
C THR A 18 -27.01 41.55 5.45
N ALA A 19 -27.40 40.88 6.54
CA ALA A 19 -26.65 39.74 7.07
C ALA A 19 -26.55 38.61 6.02
N LEU A 20 -27.64 38.30 5.33
CA LEU A 20 -27.65 37.29 4.25
C LEU A 20 -26.72 37.69 3.09
N LEU A 21 -26.74 38.95 2.66
CA LEU A 21 -25.86 39.45 1.61
C LEU A 21 -24.38 39.41 2.02
N ILE A 22 -24.06 39.72 3.28
CA ILE A 22 -22.70 39.64 3.82
C ILE A 22 -22.23 38.18 3.83
N VAL A 23 -23.06 37.26 4.33
CA VAL A 23 -22.74 35.82 4.35
C VAL A 23 -22.54 35.29 2.93
N LEU A 24 -23.44 35.64 2.00
CA LEU A 24 -23.30 35.26 0.59
C LEU A 24 -22.02 35.81 -0.03
N GLY A 25 -21.68 37.08 0.22
CA GLY A 25 -20.44 37.69 -0.23
C GLY A 25 -19.19 37.00 0.32
N LEU A 26 -19.21 36.62 1.60
CA LEU A 26 -18.10 35.93 2.25
C LEU A 26 -17.93 34.50 1.72
N VAL A 27 -19.03 33.78 1.45
CA VAL A 27 -19.00 32.48 0.78
C VAL A 27 -18.44 32.59 -0.64
N VAL A 28 -18.89 33.58 -1.43
CA VAL A 28 -18.36 33.80 -2.79
C VAL A 28 -16.88 34.15 -2.76
N ALA A 29 -16.43 34.98 -1.81
CA ALA A 29 -15.02 35.30 -1.63
C ALA A 29 -14.20 34.08 -1.22
N ALA A 30 -14.69 33.25 -0.30
CA ALA A 30 -14.01 32.02 0.13
C ALA A 30 -13.88 31.02 -1.03
N VAL A 31 -14.94 30.84 -1.82
CA VAL A 31 -14.91 30.03 -3.04
C VAL A 31 -13.92 30.62 -4.05
N ALA A 32 -13.94 31.94 -4.26
CA ALA A 32 -13.02 32.59 -5.17
C ALA A 32 -11.55 32.36 -4.76
N VAL A 33 -11.19 32.52 -3.49
CA VAL A 33 -9.81 32.30 -3.02
C VAL A 33 -9.39 30.83 -3.05
N SER A 34 -10.32 29.89 -2.82
CA SER A 34 -10.02 28.45 -2.85
C SER A 34 -9.59 27.92 -4.22
N GLY A 35 -9.88 28.65 -5.29
CA GLY A 35 -9.42 28.33 -6.65
C GLY A 35 -7.92 28.57 -6.88
N LEU A 36 -7.24 29.29 -5.98
CA LEU A 36 -5.83 29.63 -6.15
C LEU A 36 -4.94 28.43 -5.76
N ARG A 37 -4.35 27.76 -6.77
CA ARG A 37 -3.42 26.65 -6.57
C ARG A 37 -2.00 27.04 -6.93
N ARG A 38 -1.06 26.75 -6.04
CA ARG A 38 0.38 26.83 -6.31
C ARG A 38 0.86 25.51 -6.92
N VAL A 39 1.59 25.59 -8.02
CA VAL A 39 2.21 24.44 -8.71
C VAL A 39 3.72 24.62 -8.68
N GLU A 40 4.44 23.59 -8.23
CA GLU A 40 5.90 23.60 -8.14
C GLU A 40 6.56 23.44 -9.52
N ALA A 41 7.83 23.84 -9.64
CA ALA A 41 8.57 23.80 -10.91
C ALA A 41 8.73 22.38 -11.48
N SER A 42 8.82 21.37 -10.60
CA SER A 42 8.91 19.95 -10.91
C SER A 42 7.55 19.27 -11.08
N GLU A 43 6.47 20.03 -11.08
CA GLU A 43 5.11 19.51 -11.25
C GLU A 43 4.44 20.17 -12.45
N ARG A 44 3.62 19.39 -13.16
CA ARG A 44 2.67 19.93 -14.14
C ARG A 44 1.26 19.74 -13.62
N LEU A 45 0.42 20.74 -13.87
CA LEU A 45 -0.97 20.68 -13.48
C LEU A 45 -1.83 20.36 -14.70
N VAL A 46 -2.50 19.23 -14.67
CA VAL A 46 -3.46 18.86 -15.70
C VAL A 46 -4.84 19.32 -15.24
N VAL A 47 -5.43 20.22 -16.03
CA VAL A 47 -6.73 20.81 -15.71
C VAL A 47 -7.80 20.04 -16.48
N ARG A 48 -8.71 19.41 -15.73
CA ARG A 48 -9.89 18.72 -16.23
C ARG A 48 -11.11 19.58 -15.94
N ARG A 49 -11.88 19.97 -16.96
CA ARG A 49 -13.12 20.74 -16.81
C ARG A 49 -14.30 19.85 -17.16
N PHE A 50 -15.22 19.64 -16.20
CA PHE A 50 -16.37 18.73 -16.36
C PHE A 50 -15.98 17.34 -16.91
N GLY A 51 -14.87 16.78 -16.41
CA GLY A 51 -14.36 15.47 -16.84
C GLY A 51 -13.55 15.46 -18.13
N ARG A 52 -13.52 16.55 -18.92
CA ARG A 52 -12.69 16.65 -20.15
C ARG A 52 -11.35 17.32 -19.87
N THR A 53 -10.28 16.77 -20.44
CA THR A 53 -8.93 17.34 -20.34
C THR A 53 -8.83 18.60 -21.20
N ARG A 54 -8.58 19.76 -20.58
CA ARG A 54 -8.43 21.04 -21.31
C ARG A 54 -6.99 21.28 -21.76
N GLY A 55 -6.03 20.71 -21.04
CA GLY A 55 -4.62 20.81 -21.36
C GLY A 55 -3.72 20.83 -20.12
N VAL A 56 -2.43 20.78 -20.39
CA VAL A 56 -1.37 20.75 -19.39
C VAL A 56 -0.91 22.18 -19.12
N ARG A 57 -0.98 22.61 -17.86
CA ARG A 57 -0.48 23.92 -17.43
C ARG A 57 0.88 23.74 -16.78
N GLY A 58 1.83 24.58 -17.22
CA GLY A 58 3.16 24.68 -16.62
C GLY A 58 3.14 25.30 -15.22
N PRO A 59 4.30 25.26 -14.53
CA PRO A 59 4.46 25.67 -13.13
C PRO A 59 4.08 27.13 -12.87
N GLY A 60 3.78 27.45 -11.61
CA GLY A 60 3.40 28.80 -11.18
C GLY A 60 2.05 28.87 -10.44
N LEU A 61 1.59 30.09 -10.19
CA LEU A 61 0.29 30.33 -9.55
C LEU A 61 -0.82 30.20 -10.60
N ARG A 62 -1.73 29.24 -10.42
CA ARG A 62 -2.82 28.96 -11.35
C ARG A 62 -4.16 29.05 -10.64
N TYR A 63 -5.10 29.72 -11.31
CA TYR A 63 -6.48 29.80 -10.85
C TYR A 63 -7.29 28.66 -11.49
N LEU A 64 -7.87 27.80 -10.65
CA LEU A 64 -8.79 26.75 -11.06
C LEU A 64 -10.17 27.10 -10.55
N LEU A 65 -11.18 26.95 -11.41
CA LEU A 65 -12.54 27.21 -11.00
C LEU A 65 -13.03 26.07 -10.08
N PRO A 66 -13.19 26.27 -8.77
CA PRO A 66 -13.32 25.18 -7.78
C PRO A 66 -14.54 24.27 -7.99
N LEU A 67 -15.55 24.73 -8.74
CA LEU A 67 -16.77 23.97 -9.05
C LEU A 67 -16.74 23.24 -10.40
N ALA A 68 -15.92 23.68 -11.35
CA ALA A 68 -15.93 23.14 -12.72
C ALA A 68 -14.61 22.46 -13.10
N ASP A 69 -13.50 22.90 -12.51
CA ASP A 69 -12.14 22.49 -12.85
C ASP A 69 -11.55 21.65 -11.72
N THR A 70 -11.07 20.45 -12.07
CA THR A 70 -10.24 19.62 -11.21
C THR A 70 -8.80 19.65 -11.72
N GLY A 71 -7.85 19.90 -10.82
CA GLY A 71 -6.44 19.94 -11.13
C GLY A 71 -5.72 18.72 -10.57
N VAL A 72 -5.13 17.90 -11.44
CA VAL A 72 -4.26 16.78 -11.05
C VAL A 72 -2.81 17.24 -11.17
N ARG A 73 -2.06 17.11 -10.08
CA ARG A 73 -0.62 17.40 -10.07
C ARG A 73 0.13 16.17 -10.53
N VAL A 74 0.95 16.33 -11.56
CA VAL A 74 1.77 15.28 -12.13
C VAL A 74 3.23 15.62 -11.88
N PRO A 75 3.97 14.82 -11.09
CA PRO A 75 5.38 15.04 -10.87
C PRO A 75 6.16 14.76 -12.16
N MET A 76 6.83 15.78 -12.68
CA MET A 76 7.75 15.69 -13.80
C MET A 76 9.14 15.37 -13.25
N GLY A 77 9.50 14.09 -13.25
CA GLY A 77 10.82 13.65 -12.81
C GLY A 77 10.85 12.17 -12.50
N ALA A 78 11.97 11.53 -12.84
CA ALA A 78 12.21 10.14 -12.48
C ALA A 78 12.39 10.04 -10.95
N ARG A 79 11.57 9.20 -10.32
CA ARG A 79 11.67 8.88 -8.89
C ARG A 79 12.03 7.41 -8.73
N PRO A 80 12.88 7.06 -7.75
CA PRO A 80 13.18 5.68 -7.44
C PRO A 80 11.95 5.02 -6.82
N HIS A 81 11.56 3.90 -7.40
CA HIS A 81 10.53 3.01 -6.87
C HIS A 81 11.17 1.67 -6.57
N GLU A 82 11.02 1.22 -5.33
CA GLU A 82 11.47 -0.09 -4.89
C GLU A 82 10.33 -1.10 -5.12
N ILE A 83 10.65 -2.21 -5.77
CA ILE A 83 9.69 -3.27 -6.12
C ILE A 83 10.19 -4.55 -5.49
N TRP A 84 9.32 -5.16 -4.69
CA TRP A 84 9.58 -6.42 -3.99
C TRP A 84 8.61 -7.47 -4.53
N LEU A 85 9.12 -8.49 -5.19
CA LEU A 85 8.28 -9.52 -5.78
C LEU A 85 8.78 -10.93 -5.47
N ARG A 86 7.86 -11.89 -5.53
CA ARG A 86 8.16 -13.32 -5.37
C ARG A 86 7.79 -14.05 -6.65
N ALA A 87 8.78 -14.58 -7.36
CA ALA A 87 8.61 -15.31 -8.61
C ALA A 87 9.06 -16.77 -8.46
N MET A 88 8.65 -17.59 -9.43
CA MET A 88 9.19 -18.94 -9.63
C MET A 88 10.02 -18.90 -10.89
N THR A 89 11.23 -19.45 -10.83
CA THR A 89 12.09 -19.64 -12.01
C THR A 89 11.57 -20.80 -12.87
N ARG A 90 12.12 -20.95 -14.07
CA ARG A 90 11.80 -22.07 -14.97
C ARG A 90 12.03 -23.44 -14.33
N ASP A 91 13.03 -23.54 -13.46
CA ASP A 91 13.38 -24.75 -12.69
C ASP A 91 12.41 -25.04 -11.53
N GLY A 92 11.37 -24.22 -11.33
CA GLY A 92 10.41 -24.37 -10.24
C GLY A 92 10.94 -23.90 -8.88
N VAL A 93 12.08 -23.19 -8.85
CA VAL A 93 12.63 -22.63 -7.61
C VAL A 93 11.97 -21.28 -7.31
N SER A 94 11.43 -21.14 -6.10
CA SER A 94 10.90 -19.86 -5.62
C SER A 94 12.04 -18.92 -5.30
N VAL A 95 11.96 -17.69 -5.79
CA VAL A 95 12.92 -16.62 -5.51
C VAL A 95 12.19 -15.37 -5.05
N ARG A 96 12.78 -14.66 -4.10
CA ARG A 96 12.38 -13.31 -3.71
C ARG A 96 13.36 -12.34 -4.37
N VAL A 97 12.83 -11.43 -5.17
CA VAL A 97 13.63 -10.48 -5.93
C VAL A 97 13.33 -9.07 -5.44
N LYS A 98 14.40 -8.32 -5.23
CA LYS A 98 14.38 -6.89 -4.94
C LYS A 98 14.87 -6.15 -6.19
N ALA A 99 14.04 -5.26 -6.71
CA ALA A 99 14.36 -4.45 -7.88
C ALA A 99 14.11 -2.97 -7.60
N HIS A 100 14.88 -2.12 -8.27
CA HIS A 100 14.75 -0.67 -8.24
C HIS A 100 14.45 -0.18 -9.65
N ALA A 101 13.39 0.62 -9.78
CA ALA A 101 13.00 1.22 -11.06
C ALA A 101 12.95 2.75 -10.91
N LEU A 102 13.70 3.45 -11.75
CA LEU A 102 13.58 4.90 -11.90
C LEU A 102 12.44 5.18 -12.89
N MET A 103 11.30 5.65 -12.37
CA MET A 103 10.10 5.89 -13.17
C MET A 103 9.60 7.32 -12.97
N GLY A 104 9.12 7.95 -14.03
CA GLY A 104 8.55 9.29 -14.00
C GLY A 104 7.40 9.44 -15.00
N ALA A 105 6.57 10.46 -14.81
CA ALA A 105 5.52 10.76 -15.78
C ALA A 105 6.13 11.31 -17.08
N ASP A 106 5.79 10.67 -18.20
CA ASP A 106 6.19 11.08 -19.55
C ASP A 106 5.04 11.85 -20.22
N ASP A 107 3.83 11.29 -20.14
CA ASP A 107 2.61 11.91 -20.66
C ASP A 107 1.69 12.35 -19.52
N PRO A 108 1.69 13.64 -19.16
CA PRO A 108 0.86 14.15 -18.07
C PRO A 108 -0.64 13.97 -18.34
N VAL A 109 -1.09 14.03 -19.60
CA VAL A 109 -2.51 13.88 -19.92
C VAL A 109 -2.97 12.47 -19.58
N ARG A 110 -2.24 11.47 -20.07
CA ARG A 110 -2.53 10.06 -19.80
C ARG A 110 -2.44 9.73 -18.30
N TYR A 111 -1.43 10.26 -17.61
CA TYR A 111 -1.25 10.10 -16.16
C TYR A 111 -2.42 10.68 -15.35
N ALA A 112 -3.05 11.76 -15.83
CA ALA A 112 -4.21 12.36 -15.16
C ALA A 112 -5.55 11.71 -15.55
N GLU A 113 -5.57 10.92 -16.62
CA GLU A 113 -6.75 10.21 -17.11
C GLU A 113 -6.90 8.81 -16.50
N SER A 114 -5.79 8.16 -16.15
CA SER A 114 -5.80 6.90 -15.39
C SER A 114 -6.55 7.09 -14.07
N ALA A 115 -7.64 6.34 -13.92
CA ALA A 115 -8.35 6.21 -12.65
C ALA A 115 -7.49 5.37 -11.69
N ASP A 116 -7.33 5.86 -10.47
CA ASP A 116 -6.45 5.33 -9.42
C ASP A 116 -4.94 5.53 -9.66
N SER A 117 -4.22 5.74 -8.56
CA SER A 117 -2.80 6.13 -8.50
C SER A 117 -1.94 5.52 -9.62
N PRO A 118 -1.63 6.27 -10.72
CA PRO A 118 -0.91 5.74 -11.89
C PRO A 118 0.47 5.19 -11.54
N SER A 119 1.15 5.79 -10.55
CA SER A 119 2.44 5.30 -10.07
C SER A 119 2.32 3.87 -9.51
N SER A 120 1.24 3.57 -8.77
CA SER A 120 0.99 2.23 -8.22
C SER A 120 0.67 1.22 -9.34
N ALA A 121 -0.16 1.61 -10.30
CA ALA A 121 -0.51 0.76 -11.43
C ALA A 121 0.72 0.47 -12.32
N ALA A 122 1.61 1.45 -12.50
CA ALA A 122 2.87 1.27 -13.20
C ALA A 122 3.83 0.33 -12.43
N GLN A 123 3.90 0.44 -11.09
CA GLN A 123 4.67 -0.50 -10.26
C GLN A 123 4.16 -1.94 -10.40
N ALA A 124 2.84 -2.14 -10.32
CA ALA A 124 2.25 -3.47 -10.49
C ALA A 124 2.48 -4.04 -11.90
N SER A 125 2.41 -3.20 -12.93
CA SER A 125 2.71 -3.60 -14.32
C SER A 125 4.17 -3.99 -14.47
N THR A 126 5.08 -3.24 -13.84
CA THR A 126 6.51 -3.56 -13.82
C THR A 126 6.78 -4.87 -13.10
N GLU A 127 6.13 -5.11 -11.95
CA GLU A 127 6.22 -6.38 -11.23
C GLU A 127 5.80 -7.57 -12.10
N LEU A 128 4.71 -7.44 -12.85
CA LEU A 128 4.24 -8.48 -13.75
C LEU A 128 5.28 -8.82 -14.84
N VAL A 129 5.89 -7.80 -15.45
CA VAL A 129 6.95 -7.98 -16.45
C VAL A 129 8.18 -8.65 -15.84
N LEU A 130 8.66 -8.18 -14.69
CA LEU A 130 9.79 -8.77 -13.99
C LEU A 130 9.52 -10.23 -13.60
N ARG A 131 8.29 -10.54 -13.16
CA ARG A 131 7.88 -11.90 -12.84
C ARG A 131 7.94 -12.81 -14.08
N GLY A 132 7.53 -12.32 -15.24
CA GLY A 132 7.63 -13.05 -16.51
C GLY A 132 9.09 -13.29 -16.91
N LEU A 133 9.94 -12.27 -16.82
CA LEU A 133 11.37 -12.39 -17.12
C LEU A 133 12.07 -13.44 -16.24
N ILE A 134 11.72 -13.51 -14.96
CA ILE A 134 12.27 -14.52 -14.05
C ILE A 134 11.72 -15.91 -14.36
N ALA A 135 10.46 -16.02 -14.76
CA ALA A 135 9.83 -17.30 -15.09
C ALA A 135 10.42 -17.94 -16.36
N ASP A 136 10.93 -17.12 -17.29
CA ASP A 136 11.57 -17.58 -18.53
C ASP A 136 13.04 -17.98 -18.35
N ARG A 137 13.62 -17.77 -17.17
CA ARG A 137 15.04 -17.99 -16.88
C ARG A 137 15.25 -19.07 -15.83
N ASP A 138 16.38 -19.76 -15.95
CA ASP A 138 16.83 -20.75 -14.99
C ASP A 138 17.49 -20.04 -13.80
N LEU A 139 17.55 -20.69 -12.63
CA LEU A 139 18.14 -20.09 -11.42
C LEU A 139 19.61 -19.71 -11.63
N ALA A 140 20.34 -20.51 -12.41
CA ALA A 140 21.75 -20.30 -12.72
C ALA A 140 22.01 -19.01 -13.52
N ASP A 141 21.01 -18.50 -14.24
CA ASP A 141 21.09 -17.30 -15.08
C ASP A 141 20.62 -16.02 -14.36
N LEU A 142 20.06 -16.13 -13.14
CA LEU A 142 19.68 -14.95 -12.35
C LEU A 142 20.87 -14.04 -12.01
N PRO A 143 22.07 -14.53 -11.65
CA PRO A 143 23.24 -13.69 -11.41
C PRO A 143 23.60 -12.77 -12.57
N SER A 144 23.41 -13.18 -13.84
CA SER A 144 23.61 -12.28 -14.98
C SER A 144 22.62 -11.11 -15.00
N LEU A 145 21.35 -11.35 -14.65
CA LEU A 145 20.33 -10.30 -14.55
C LEU A 145 20.62 -9.29 -13.42
N LEU A 146 21.35 -9.70 -12.39
CA LEU A 146 21.82 -8.81 -11.31
C LEU A 146 23.00 -7.94 -11.75
N ALA A 147 23.85 -8.44 -12.66
CA ALA A 147 25.00 -7.72 -13.18
C ALA A 147 24.59 -6.68 -14.25
N ASP A 148 23.58 -6.99 -15.05
CA ASP A 148 23.10 -6.16 -16.15
C ASP A 148 22.03 -5.15 -15.70
N GLY A 149 22.37 -4.32 -14.71
CA GLY A 149 21.45 -3.36 -14.07
C GLY A 149 20.82 -2.28 -14.98
N ASP A 150 21.13 -2.30 -16.28
CA ASP A 150 20.66 -1.36 -17.31
C ASP A 150 20.34 -2.06 -18.63
N ASP A 151 19.92 -3.33 -18.61
CA ASP A 151 19.56 -4.04 -19.85
C ASP A 151 18.47 -3.26 -20.64
N PRO A 152 18.80 -2.73 -21.84
CA PRO A 152 17.88 -1.94 -22.64
C PRO A 152 16.65 -2.76 -23.07
N GLU A 153 16.77 -4.08 -23.18
CA GLU A 153 15.62 -4.93 -23.50
C GLU A 153 14.62 -4.99 -22.34
N MET A 154 15.12 -5.13 -21.10
CA MET A 154 14.28 -5.10 -19.90
C MET A 154 13.56 -3.76 -19.76
N VAL A 155 14.27 -2.64 -19.92
CA VAL A 155 13.68 -1.30 -19.88
C VAL A 155 12.62 -1.13 -20.97
N ARG A 156 12.85 -1.66 -22.18
CA ARG A 156 11.87 -1.62 -23.28
C ARG A 156 10.59 -2.39 -22.93
N ARG A 157 10.71 -3.62 -22.41
CA ARG A 157 9.56 -4.44 -22.03
C ARG A 157 8.75 -3.80 -20.90
N VAL A 158 9.42 -3.22 -19.90
CA VAL A 158 8.75 -2.48 -18.82
C VAL A 158 8.04 -1.25 -19.36
N ASN A 159 8.70 -0.46 -20.22
CA ASN A 159 8.10 0.72 -20.84
C ASN A 159 6.86 0.41 -21.68
N GLU A 160 6.82 -0.74 -22.36
CA GLU A 160 5.62 -1.18 -23.08
C GLU A 160 4.44 -1.42 -22.13
N ALA A 161 4.68 -2.05 -20.99
CA ALA A 161 3.66 -2.30 -19.98
C ALA A 161 3.21 -1.05 -19.21
N VAL A 162 4.10 -0.07 -18.99
CA VAL A 162 3.77 1.15 -18.22
C VAL A 162 3.21 2.31 -19.06
N ARG A 163 3.39 2.26 -20.39
CA ARG A 163 2.91 3.30 -21.33
C ARG A 163 1.42 3.66 -21.16
N PRO A 164 0.49 2.71 -20.94
CA PRO A 164 -0.93 3.03 -20.75
C PRO A 164 -1.21 3.92 -19.53
N TRP A 165 -0.29 3.98 -18.57
CA TRP A 165 -0.41 4.80 -17.36
C TRP A 165 0.22 6.20 -17.51
N GLY A 166 0.81 6.51 -18.67
CA GLY A 166 1.51 7.79 -18.89
C GLY A 166 2.84 7.90 -18.13
N VAL A 167 3.39 6.76 -17.70
CA VAL A 167 4.66 6.65 -16.97
C VAL A 167 5.71 6.04 -17.91
N ALA A 168 6.95 6.48 -17.77
CA ALA A 168 8.11 5.88 -18.41
C ALA A 168 9.16 5.49 -17.36
N ALA A 169 9.78 4.33 -17.57
CA ALA A 169 10.94 3.85 -16.83
C ALA A 169 12.22 4.28 -17.57
N SER A 170 13.13 4.92 -16.84
CA SER A 170 14.46 5.31 -17.32
C SER A 170 15.51 4.25 -17.03
N LEU A 171 15.37 3.53 -15.93
CA LEU A 171 16.29 2.49 -15.47
C LEU A 171 15.49 1.45 -14.68
N VAL A 172 15.82 0.18 -14.87
CA VAL A 172 15.27 -0.94 -14.09
C VAL A 172 16.45 -1.83 -13.75
N SER A 173 16.73 -2.01 -12.46
CA SER A 173 17.85 -2.80 -11.98
C SER A 173 17.39 -3.80 -10.93
N ILE A 174 17.84 -5.04 -11.03
CA ILE A 174 17.62 -6.07 -10.02
C ILE A 174 18.79 -6.01 -9.05
N THR A 175 18.51 -5.72 -7.77
CA THR A 175 19.55 -5.52 -6.76
C THR A 175 19.89 -6.79 -6.00
N ASP A 176 18.89 -7.62 -5.70
CA ASP A 176 19.08 -8.86 -4.96
C ASP A 176 18.06 -9.92 -5.39
N ALA A 177 18.50 -11.17 -5.46
CA ALA A 177 17.64 -12.33 -5.64
C ALA A 177 17.99 -13.38 -4.60
N THR A 178 17.14 -13.50 -3.57
CA THR A 178 17.31 -14.48 -2.50
C THR A 178 16.37 -15.65 -2.72
N VAL A 179 16.92 -16.87 -2.79
CA VAL A 179 16.11 -18.09 -2.65
C VAL A 179 15.71 -18.17 -1.17
N PRO A 180 14.41 -18.12 -0.82
CA PRO A 180 13.99 -18.42 0.54
C PRO A 180 14.30 -19.89 0.77
N VAL A 181 15.44 -20.16 1.41
CA VAL A 181 15.75 -21.49 1.92
C VAL A 181 14.55 -21.84 2.78
N ARG A 182 13.82 -22.91 2.44
CA ARG A 182 13.02 -23.59 3.45
C ARG A 182 14.03 -23.95 4.53
N SER A 183 14.12 -23.15 5.58
CA SER A 183 14.68 -23.62 6.83
C SER A 183 13.98 -24.94 7.08
N ALA A 184 14.74 -26.01 7.13
CA ALA A 184 14.30 -27.32 7.58
C ALA A 184 13.91 -27.22 9.06
N ALA A 185 12.80 -26.52 9.34
CA ALA A 185 12.26 -26.26 10.66
C ALA A 185 10.74 -26.09 10.56
N GLN A 186 10.07 -27.10 10.01
CA GLN A 186 8.89 -27.64 10.66
C GLN A 186 9.12 -29.14 10.87
N ASN A 187 10.10 -29.46 11.74
CA ASN A 187 9.74 -30.44 12.76
C ASN A 187 8.59 -29.75 13.52
N PRO A 188 7.35 -30.25 13.46
CA PRO A 188 6.28 -29.67 14.26
C PRO A 188 6.77 -29.62 15.72
N PRO A 189 6.35 -28.64 16.54
CA PRO A 189 6.55 -28.79 17.97
C PRO A 189 6.03 -30.19 18.32
N LYS A 190 6.88 -31.06 18.88
CA LYS A 190 6.41 -32.28 19.55
C LYS A 190 5.21 -31.83 20.36
N SER A 191 4.05 -32.42 20.07
CA SER A 191 2.79 -32.11 20.71
C SER A 191 3.03 -31.78 22.19
N PRO A 192 2.40 -30.74 22.76
CA PRO A 192 2.54 -30.50 24.20
C PRO A 192 2.33 -31.83 24.92
N PRO A 193 3.21 -32.20 25.88
CA PRO A 193 3.09 -33.48 26.57
C PRO A 193 1.64 -33.62 27.04
N PRO A 194 1.03 -34.81 26.87
CA PRO A 194 -0.36 -35.00 27.27
C PRO A 194 -0.51 -34.50 28.71
N PRO A 195 -1.61 -33.79 29.05
CA PRO A 195 -1.83 -33.36 30.42
C PRO A 195 -1.65 -34.59 31.31
N LYS A 196 -0.71 -34.51 32.26
CA LYS A 196 -0.47 -35.61 33.21
C LYS A 196 -1.82 -35.98 33.78
N SER A 197 -2.24 -37.23 33.59
CA SER A 197 -3.43 -37.78 34.20
C SER A 197 -3.46 -37.36 35.67
N PRO A 198 -4.61 -36.90 36.20
CA PRO A 198 -4.68 -36.54 37.61
C PRO A 198 -4.15 -37.73 38.43
N PRO A 199 -3.30 -37.47 39.45
CA PRO A 199 -2.71 -38.55 40.23
C PRO A 199 -3.84 -39.43 40.77
N PRO A 200 -3.69 -40.77 40.73
CA PRO A 200 -4.68 -41.66 41.31
C PRO A 200 -4.88 -41.24 42.78
N LYS A 201 -6.14 -41.02 43.18
CA LYS A 201 -6.49 -40.81 44.59
C LYS A 201 -5.87 -41.96 45.36
N SER A 202 -4.89 -41.66 46.20
CA SER A 202 -4.24 -42.63 47.08
C SER A 202 -5.33 -43.33 47.90
N GLN A 203 -5.61 -44.59 47.55
CA GLN A 203 -6.32 -45.48 48.45
C GLN A 203 -5.49 -45.57 49.73
N PRO A 204 -6.10 -45.41 50.93
CA PRO A 204 -5.38 -45.67 52.16
C PRO A 204 -4.91 -47.14 52.17
N PRO A 205 -3.66 -47.42 52.55
CA PRO A 205 -3.09 -48.76 52.49
C PRO A 205 -3.85 -49.72 53.43
N PRO A 206 -4.07 -50.99 53.02
CA PRO A 206 -4.62 -51.99 53.92
C PRO A 206 -3.65 -52.21 55.09
N MET A 207 -4.20 -52.18 56.30
CA MET A 207 -3.48 -52.42 57.55
C MET A 207 -2.94 -53.86 57.55
N SER A 208 -1.61 -54.02 57.57
CA SER A 208 -0.97 -55.32 57.65
C SER A 208 -1.37 -56.05 58.94
N PRO A 209 -1.78 -57.33 58.88
CA PRO A 209 -1.97 -58.12 60.09
C PRO A 209 -0.61 -58.35 60.78
N PRO A 210 -0.56 -58.35 62.13
CA PRO A 210 0.68 -58.50 62.88
C PRO A 210 1.32 -59.89 62.69
N PRO A 211 2.65 -59.98 62.84
CA PRO A 211 3.43 -61.18 62.51
C PRO A 211 3.12 -62.33 63.47
N SER A 212 2.87 -63.52 62.92
CA SER A 212 2.86 -64.75 63.73
C SER A 212 4.29 -65.27 63.92
N PRO A 213 4.68 -65.60 65.16
CA PRO A 213 6.03 -66.01 65.51
C PRO A 213 6.35 -67.42 65.01
N ASN A 214 7.58 -67.55 64.51
CA ASN A 214 8.28 -68.79 64.19
C ASN A 214 8.48 -69.61 65.47
N PRO A 215 8.27 -70.93 65.45
CA PRO A 215 9.32 -71.78 66.00
C PRO A 215 9.46 -73.15 65.31
N SER A 216 10.71 -73.61 65.32
CA SER A 216 11.09 -75.03 65.42
C SER A 216 11.05 -75.91 64.15
N MET A 217 12.24 -76.07 63.57
CA MET A 217 13.01 -77.34 63.47
C MET A 217 12.39 -78.60 64.14
N PRO A 218 12.91 -79.81 63.86
CA PRO A 218 12.75 -80.77 62.74
C PRO A 218 12.02 -82.05 63.29
N PRO A 219 12.37 -83.34 63.04
CA PRO A 219 12.89 -84.15 61.89
C PRO A 219 11.90 -85.35 61.65
N PRO A 220 12.22 -86.54 61.08
CA PRO A 220 13.33 -87.05 60.25
C PRO A 220 13.01 -87.22 58.75
#